data_AF-A0A6A4AS25-F1
#
_entry.id   AF-A0A6A4AS25-F1
#
_cell.length_a   1.000
_cell.length_b   1.000
_cell.length_c   1.000
_cell.angle_alpha   90.00
_cell.angle_beta   90.00
_cell.angle_gamma   90.00
#
_symmetry.space_group_name_H-M   'P 1'
#
loop_
_entity.id
_entity.type
_entity.pdbx_description
1 polymer ?
#
loop_
_entity_poly.entity_id
_entity_poly.type
_entity_poly.pdbx_seq_one_letter_code
_entity_poly.pdbx_strand_id
1 'polypeptide(L)'
;MVKVAEKQASTDQLLEQMGREKAGAEVQQENATKEKLKAEAASAAAAELAAEAEKELSQAKPAMDAAAAAVDCLSKAAITELKSLPKPPAGVDNVTKACLILVEKEYKNHKWDRAKKMMNNAGAFLDALKEFRGGDIPEADIARIEPLIADPEFTAEKMASKSSAAANICSWVVNIYTFNRIYVRVKPLMDSLEASKKKKEEAEEQLARAMGQVAEVQKRLEALENTLRQATEEKLKVEEMKESCENRLLLAGKLVNGLASENERWGIE
;
A
#
# COMPACT_ATOMS: atom_id res chain seq x y z
N MET A 1 -48.83 27.34 -34.13
CA MET A 1 -48.18 26.15 -34.72
C MET A 1 -46.66 26.16 -34.58
N VAL A 2 -45.96 27.27 -34.89
CA VAL A 2 -44.49 27.38 -34.78
C VAL A 2 -43.95 27.03 -33.37
N LYS A 3 -44.56 27.56 -32.29
CA LYS A 3 -44.11 27.29 -30.90
C LYS A 3 -44.16 25.81 -30.47
N VAL A 4 -45.08 25.00 -31.01
CA VAL A 4 -45.17 23.56 -30.68
C VAL A 4 -44.05 22.80 -31.37
N ALA A 5 -43.80 23.09 -32.64
CA ALA A 5 -42.71 22.48 -33.40
C ALA A 5 -41.34 22.84 -32.81
N GLU A 6 -41.13 24.07 -32.36
CA GLU A 6 -39.91 24.50 -31.66
C GLU A 6 -39.69 23.74 -30.34
N LYS A 7 -40.75 23.62 -29.51
CA LYS A 7 -40.68 22.89 -28.24
C LYS A 7 -40.44 21.40 -28.47
N GLN A 8 -41.07 20.82 -29.48
CA GLN A 8 -40.86 19.42 -29.86
C GLN A 8 -39.42 19.17 -30.31
N ALA A 9 -38.88 19.98 -31.21
CA ALA A 9 -37.49 19.88 -31.66
C ALA A 9 -36.50 20.04 -30.49
N SER A 10 -36.77 20.95 -29.54
CA SER A 10 -35.94 21.12 -28.34
C SER A 10 -35.97 19.92 -27.41
N THR A 11 -37.13 19.27 -27.22
CA THR A 11 -37.24 18.04 -26.42
C THR A 11 -36.52 16.87 -27.08
N ASP A 12 -36.62 16.74 -28.41
CA ASP A 12 -35.95 15.68 -29.17
C ASP A 12 -34.42 15.83 -29.10
N GLN A 13 -33.89 17.06 -29.17
CA GLN A 13 -32.47 17.34 -28.95
C GLN A 13 -31.99 16.97 -27.54
N LEU A 14 -32.79 17.24 -26.50
CA LEU A 14 -32.48 16.86 -25.12
C LEU A 14 -32.46 15.33 -24.95
N LEU A 15 -33.40 14.61 -25.59
CA LEU A 15 -33.42 13.15 -25.60
C LEU A 15 -32.17 12.56 -26.24
N GLU A 16 -31.74 13.08 -27.39
CA GLU A 16 -30.50 12.65 -28.03
C GLU A 16 -29.27 12.93 -27.15
N GLN A 17 -29.20 14.10 -26.54
CA GLN A 17 -28.10 14.46 -25.64
C GLN A 17 -28.05 13.51 -24.44
N MET A 18 -29.18 13.23 -23.80
CA MET A 18 -29.28 12.28 -22.70
C MET A 18 -28.85 10.87 -23.13
N GLY A 19 -29.22 10.42 -24.34
CA GLY A 19 -28.78 9.14 -24.88
C GLY A 19 -27.26 9.06 -25.03
N ARG A 20 -26.63 10.12 -25.55
CA ARG A 20 -25.16 10.22 -25.66
C ARG A 20 -24.48 10.23 -24.29
N GLU A 21 -25.01 10.99 -23.34
CA GLU A 21 -24.44 11.07 -21.99
C GLU A 21 -24.62 9.76 -21.20
N LYS A 22 -25.74 9.04 -21.37
CA LYS A 22 -25.95 7.71 -20.76
C LYS A 22 -24.97 6.67 -21.28
N ALA A 23 -24.76 6.63 -22.60
CA ALA A 23 -23.75 5.76 -23.20
C ALA A 23 -22.33 6.09 -22.69
N GLY A 24 -22.01 7.39 -22.57
CA GLY A 24 -20.74 7.84 -21.98
C GLY A 24 -20.59 7.42 -20.51
N ALA A 25 -21.65 7.53 -19.72
CA ALA A 25 -21.67 7.13 -18.32
C ALA A 25 -21.41 5.64 -18.12
N GLU A 26 -22.01 4.79 -18.97
CA GLU A 26 -21.83 3.34 -18.92
C GLU A 26 -20.35 2.96 -19.17
N VAL A 27 -19.70 3.61 -20.13
CA VAL A 27 -18.25 3.42 -20.38
C VAL A 27 -17.40 3.87 -19.19
N GLN A 28 -17.73 5.00 -18.57
CA GLN A 28 -17.00 5.46 -17.38
C GLN A 28 -17.21 4.54 -16.18
N GLN A 29 -18.43 4.02 -16.02
CA GLN A 29 -18.75 3.04 -14.98
C GLN A 29 -17.98 1.74 -15.19
N GLU A 30 -17.88 1.24 -16.43
CA GLU A 30 -17.08 0.05 -16.76
C GLU A 30 -15.58 0.28 -16.51
N ASN A 31 -15.08 1.47 -16.81
CA ASN A 31 -13.69 1.81 -16.48
C ASN A 31 -13.46 1.87 -14.97
N ALA A 32 -14.38 2.47 -14.21
CA ALA A 32 -14.28 2.54 -12.76
C ALA A 32 -14.34 1.15 -12.11
N THR A 33 -15.15 0.21 -12.64
CA THR A 33 -15.18 -1.17 -12.14
C THR A 33 -13.88 -1.91 -12.45
N LYS A 34 -13.28 -1.70 -13.64
CA LYS A 34 -11.95 -2.25 -13.97
C LYS A 34 -10.86 -1.71 -13.05
N GLU A 35 -10.82 -0.40 -12.82
CA GLU A 35 -9.85 0.21 -11.90
C GLU A 35 -10.05 -0.26 -10.46
N LYS A 36 -11.31 -0.47 -10.04
CA LYS A 36 -11.62 -1.02 -8.72
C LYS A 36 -11.04 -2.41 -8.55
N LEU A 37 -11.26 -3.31 -9.51
CA LEU A 37 -10.70 -4.67 -9.47
C LEU A 37 -9.17 -4.67 -9.44
N LYS A 38 -8.52 -3.75 -10.17
CA LYS A 38 -7.06 -3.58 -10.13
C LYS A 38 -6.58 -3.12 -8.76
N ALA A 39 -7.25 -2.13 -8.16
CA ALA A 39 -6.91 -1.63 -6.83
C ALA A 39 -7.11 -2.70 -5.75
N GLU A 40 -8.20 -3.47 -5.82
CA GLU A 40 -8.46 -4.60 -4.93
C GLU A 40 -7.38 -5.68 -5.06
N ALA A 41 -7.00 -6.06 -6.28
CA ALA A 41 -5.94 -7.03 -6.52
C ALA A 41 -4.57 -6.53 -6.02
N ALA A 42 -4.23 -5.26 -6.26
CA ALA A 42 -3.00 -4.65 -5.77
C ALA A 42 -2.97 -4.59 -4.23
N SER A 43 -4.11 -4.28 -3.60
CA SER A 43 -4.25 -4.26 -2.15
C SER A 43 -4.11 -5.66 -1.55
N ALA A 44 -4.72 -6.68 -2.15
CA ALA A 44 -4.59 -8.07 -1.73
C ALA A 44 -3.13 -8.55 -1.83
N ALA A 45 -2.46 -8.31 -2.96
CA ALA A 45 -1.06 -8.66 -3.15
C ALA A 45 -0.14 -7.97 -2.13
N ALA A 46 -0.37 -6.68 -1.84
CA ALA A 46 0.39 -5.95 -0.82
C ALA A 46 0.13 -6.50 0.59
N ALA A 47 -1.10 -6.93 0.89
CA ALA A 47 -1.45 -7.52 2.19
C ALA A 47 -0.80 -8.89 2.40
N GLU A 48 -0.78 -9.75 1.37
CA GLU A 48 -0.10 -11.04 1.41
C GLU A 48 1.41 -10.87 1.63
N LEU A 49 2.05 -9.98 0.86
CA LEU A 49 3.47 -9.65 1.04
C LEU A 49 3.77 -9.07 2.42
N ALA A 50 2.88 -8.23 2.95
CA ALA A 50 3.02 -7.68 4.30
C ALA A 50 2.94 -8.77 5.37
N ALA A 51 1.99 -9.70 5.23
CA ALA A 51 1.83 -10.81 6.16
C ALA A 51 3.07 -11.73 6.15
N GLU A 52 3.60 -12.06 4.97
CA GLU A 52 4.81 -12.88 4.85
C GLU A 52 6.04 -12.17 5.40
N ALA A 53 6.20 -10.88 5.09
CA ALA A 53 7.29 -10.06 5.63
C ALA A 53 7.25 -9.95 7.16
N GLU A 54 6.07 -9.71 7.75
CA GLU A 54 5.91 -9.63 9.21
C GLU A 54 6.16 -10.99 9.87
N LYS A 55 5.71 -12.09 9.24
CA LYS A 55 5.96 -13.44 9.74
C LYS A 55 7.46 -13.74 9.79
N GLU A 56 8.20 -13.47 8.73
CA GLU A 56 9.66 -13.68 8.70
C GLU A 56 10.40 -12.71 9.64
N LEU A 57 9.96 -11.45 9.72
CA LEU A 57 10.52 -10.47 10.67
C LEU A 57 10.26 -10.84 12.13
N SER A 58 9.10 -11.42 12.43
CA SER A 58 8.78 -11.90 13.77
C SER A 58 9.71 -13.02 14.24
N GLN A 59 10.31 -13.78 13.32
CA GLN A 59 11.33 -14.77 13.64
C GLN A 59 12.69 -14.11 13.93
N ALA A 60 12.96 -12.93 13.38
CA ALA A 60 14.19 -12.17 13.63
C ALA A 60 14.19 -11.42 14.97
N LYS A 61 13.02 -10.93 15.43
CA LYS A 61 12.88 -10.18 16.70
C LYS A 61 13.50 -10.91 17.90
N PRO A 62 13.18 -12.20 18.17
CA PRO A 62 13.77 -12.93 19.29
C PRO A 62 15.29 -13.06 19.21
N ALA A 63 15.86 -13.24 18.02
CA ALA A 63 17.31 -13.34 17.84
C ALA A 63 17.99 -12.00 18.16
N MET A 64 17.40 -10.87 17.74
CA MET A 64 17.90 -9.55 18.07
C MET A 64 17.81 -9.26 19.59
N ASP A 65 16.67 -9.56 20.21
CA ASP A 65 16.45 -9.35 21.65
C ASP A 65 17.40 -10.22 22.48
N ALA A 66 17.61 -11.48 22.08
CA ALA A 66 18.53 -12.38 22.73
C ALA A 66 19.99 -11.94 22.58
N ALA A 67 20.37 -11.37 21.43
CA ALA A 67 21.69 -10.76 21.26
C ALA A 67 21.88 -9.56 22.20
N ALA A 68 20.88 -8.66 22.27
CA ALA A 68 20.92 -7.50 23.16
C ALA A 68 21.01 -7.91 24.65
N ALA A 69 20.18 -8.87 25.06
CA ALA A 69 20.19 -9.42 26.42
C ALA A 69 21.54 -10.06 26.78
N ALA A 70 22.16 -10.77 25.83
CA ALA A 70 23.49 -11.35 26.04
C ALA A 70 24.56 -10.27 26.31
N VAL A 71 24.49 -9.14 25.61
CA VAL A 71 25.41 -8.00 25.82
C VAL A 71 25.11 -7.27 27.12
N ASP A 72 23.85 -7.14 27.53
CA ASP A 72 23.49 -6.52 28.81
C ASP A 72 23.86 -7.38 30.03
N CYS A 73 23.85 -8.71 29.88
CA CYS A 73 24.39 -9.64 30.88
C CYS A 73 25.93 -9.63 30.95
N LEU A 74 26.62 -8.98 30.01
CA LEU A 74 28.07 -8.88 29.98
C LEU A 74 28.56 -7.70 30.83
N SER A 75 29.32 -7.96 31.89
CA SER A 75 29.89 -6.91 32.73
C SER A 75 31.34 -6.58 32.37
N LYS A 76 31.76 -5.32 32.58
CA LYS A 76 33.16 -4.89 32.39
C LYS A 76 34.14 -5.71 33.24
N ALA A 77 33.71 -6.13 34.43
CA ALA A 77 34.50 -6.99 35.32
C ALA A 77 34.73 -8.37 34.70
N ALA A 78 33.67 -9.01 34.17
CA ALA A 78 33.78 -10.33 33.53
C ALA A 78 34.66 -10.31 32.27
N ILE A 79 34.61 -9.23 31.47
CA ILE A 79 35.54 -9.03 30.32
C ILE A 79 36.98 -8.88 30.82
N THR A 80 37.18 -8.15 31.91
CA THR A 80 38.52 -7.92 32.49
C THR A 80 39.12 -9.20 33.06
N GLU A 81 38.30 -10.04 33.68
CA GLU A 81 38.69 -11.37 34.13
C GLU A 81 39.06 -12.26 32.94
N LEU A 82 38.22 -12.31 31.91
CA LEU A 82 38.46 -13.11 30.71
C LEU A 82 39.78 -12.74 30.01
N LYS A 83 40.09 -11.45 29.85
CA LYS A 83 41.33 -11.00 29.21
C LYS A 83 42.58 -11.25 30.07
N SER A 84 42.42 -11.36 31.39
CA SER A 84 43.55 -11.56 32.32
C SER A 84 44.16 -12.97 32.20
N LEU A 85 43.43 -13.91 31.60
CA LEU A 85 43.89 -15.28 31.42
C LEU A 85 45.11 -15.33 30.48
N PRO A 86 46.19 -16.04 30.87
CA PRO A 86 47.40 -16.12 30.07
C PRO A 86 47.19 -16.88 28.76
N LYS A 87 46.27 -17.86 28.75
CA LYS A 87 45.86 -18.65 27.59
C LYS A 87 44.34 -18.80 27.55
N PRO A 88 43.71 -18.86 26.37
CA PRO A 88 42.27 -19.05 26.28
C PRO A 88 41.90 -20.48 26.72
N PRO A 89 40.84 -20.66 27.53
CA PRO A 89 40.22 -21.97 27.71
C PRO A 89 39.75 -22.54 26.37
N ALA A 90 39.67 -23.86 26.26
CA ALA A 90 39.22 -24.52 25.03
C ALA A 90 37.87 -23.96 24.55
N GLY A 91 37.80 -23.57 23.28
CA GLY A 91 36.60 -23.03 22.63
C GLY A 91 36.41 -21.52 22.80
N VAL A 92 36.99 -20.90 23.84
CA VAL A 92 36.96 -19.43 24.04
C VAL A 92 37.80 -18.71 22.97
N ASP A 93 38.82 -19.38 22.44
CA ASP A 93 39.60 -18.93 21.29
C ASP A 93 38.74 -18.79 20.04
N ASN A 94 37.82 -19.72 19.79
CA ASN A 94 36.86 -19.62 18.69
C ASN A 94 35.85 -18.48 18.91
N VAL A 95 35.36 -18.27 20.14
CA VAL A 95 34.43 -17.17 20.48
C VAL A 95 35.09 -15.82 20.23
N THR A 96 36.32 -15.64 20.70
CA THR A 96 37.05 -14.38 20.50
C THR A 96 37.50 -14.17 19.06
N LYS A 97 37.79 -15.24 18.31
CA LYS A 97 38.03 -15.20 16.87
C LYS A 97 36.79 -14.68 16.12
N ALA A 98 35.59 -15.14 16.47
CA ALA A 98 34.36 -14.66 15.84
C ALA A 98 34.14 -13.15 16.09
N CYS A 99 34.40 -12.67 17.30
CA CYS A 99 34.34 -11.23 17.61
C CYS A 99 35.38 -10.41 16.84
N LEU A 100 36.61 -10.90 16.67
CA LEU A 100 37.64 -10.21 15.88
C LEU A 100 37.22 -10.05 14.41
N ILE A 101 36.56 -11.05 13.85
CA ILE A 101 36.04 -11.02 12.47
C ILE A 101 34.86 -10.04 12.37
N LEU A 102 33.91 -10.11 13.31
CA LEU A 102 32.69 -9.30 13.25
C LEU A 102 32.91 -7.82 13.58
N VAL A 103 33.58 -7.53 14.71
CA VAL A 103 33.69 -6.20 15.30
C VAL A 103 34.88 -5.41 14.73
N GLU A 104 36.06 -6.03 14.66
CA GLU A 104 37.30 -5.35 14.24
C GLU A 104 37.69 -5.60 12.78
N LYS A 105 36.93 -6.45 12.06
CA LYS A 105 37.21 -6.86 10.67
C LYS A 105 38.64 -7.41 10.49
N GLU A 106 39.13 -8.13 11.50
CA GLU A 106 40.46 -8.75 11.48
C GLU A 106 40.37 -10.18 10.94
N TYR A 107 41.07 -10.44 9.82
CA TYR A 107 40.96 -11.70 9.08
C TYR A 107 42.21 -12.57 9.14
N LYS A 108 43.34 -12.03 9.63
CA LYS A 108 44.66 -12.69 9.55
C LYS A 108 45.19 -13.09 10.91
N ASN A 109 45.00 -12.26 11.93
CA ASN A 109 45.56 -12.49 13.27
C ASN A 109 44.49 -12.81 14.32
N HIS A 110 44.14 -14.09 14.44
CA HIS A 110 43.18 -14.58 15.44
C HIS A 110 43.83 -15.11 16.72
N LYS A 111 45.06 -14.70 17.02
CA LYS A 111 45.78 -15.15 18.22
C LYS A 111 45.19 -14.53 19.49
N TRP A 112 45.33 -15.23 20.61
CA TRP A 112 44.85 -14.76 21.92
C TRP A 112 45.35 -13.37 22.32
N ASP A 113 46.61 -13.04 22.00
CA ASP A 113 47.15 -11.71 22.28
C ASP A 113 46.42 -10.60 21.52
N ARG A 114 45.90 -10.88 20.31
CA ARG A 114 45.08 -9.94 19.55
C ARG A 114 43.69 -9.81 20.13
N ALA A 115 43.09 -10.91 20.58
CA ALA A 115 41.80 -10.90 21.28
C ALA A 115 41.87 -10.11 22.60
N LYS A 116 42.95 -10.28 23.39
CA LYS A 116 43.20 -9.47 24.59
C LYS A 116 43.31 -7.97 24.30
N LYS A 117 43.87 -7.60 23.14
CA LYS A 117 43.95 -6.19 22.72
C LYS A 117 42.57 -5.60 22.40
N MET A 118 41.72 -6.35 21.70
CA MET A 118 40.32 -5.96 21.45
C MET A 118 39.55 -5.75 22.77
N MET A 119 39.72 -6.65 23.73
CA MET A 119 39.10 -6.56 25.06
C MET A 119 39.84 -5.61 26.02
N ASN A 120 40.91 -4.93 25.58
CA ASN A 120 41.76 -4.18 26.50
C ASN A 120 40.99 -3.02 27.16
N ASN A 121 40.17 -2.33 26.37
CA ASN A 121 39.18 -1.39 26.85
C ASN A 121 37.80 -2.08 26.88
N ALA A 122 37.47 -2.67 28.02
CA ALA A 122 36.22 -3.40 28.21
C ALA A 122 34.97 -2.52 28.01
N GLY A 123 35.06 -1.20 28.23
CA GLY A 123 33.96 -0.28 27.96
C GLY A 123 33.71 -0.15 26.47
N ALA A 124 34.74 0.26 25.72
CA ALA A 124 34.64 0.44 24.28
C ALA A 124 34.26 -0.86 23.54
N PHE A 125 34.74 -2.01 24.00
CA PHE A 125 34.35 -3.30 23.43
C PHE A 125 32.86 -3.60 23.64
N LEU A 126 32.34 -3.33 24.83
CA LEU A 126 30.92 -3.53 25.15
C LEU A 126 30.04 -2.58 24.35
N ASP A 127 30.43 -1.31 24.24
CA ASP A 127 29.74 -0.32 23.41
C ASP A 127 29.73 -0.75 21.94
N ALA A 128 30.85 -1.26 21.42
CA ALA A 128 30.93 -1.79 20.06
C ALA A 128 30.00 -2.99 19.83
N LEU A 129 29.81 -3.87 20.83
CA LEU A 129 28.84 -4.98 20.74
C LEU A 129 27.39 -4.48 20.77
N LYS A 130 27.09 -3.41 21.53
CA LYS A 130 25.75 -2.79 21.62
C LYS A 130 25.37 -2.05 20.34
N GLU A 131 26.32 -1.34 19.75
CA GLU A 131 26.09 -0.55 18.53
C GLU A 131 26.17 -1.39 17.24
N PHE A 132 26.56 -2.66 17.35
CA PHE A 132 26.76 -3.53 16.20
C PHE A 132 25.46 -3.79 15.43
N ARG A 133 25.45 -3.45 14.14
CA ARG A 133 24.31 -3.70 13.26
C ARG A 133 24.42 -5.07 12.60
N GLY A 134 23.63 -6.03 13.09
CA GLY A 134 23.61 -7.40 12.54
C GLY A 134 23.08 -7.52 11.10
N GLY A 135 22.47 -6.46 10.53
CA GLY A 135 21.88 -6.49 9.19
C GLY A 135 22.90 -6.27 8.07
N ASP A 136 23.96 -5.52 8.33
CA ASP A 136 24.94 -5.05 7.34
C ASP A 136 26.26 -5.85 7.37
N ILE A 137 26.18 -7.14 7.69
CA ILE A 137 27.37 -8.00 7.74
C ILE A 137 27.71 -8.48 6.31
N PRO A 138 28.94 -8.28 5.82
CA PRO A 138 29.37 -8.84 4.53
C PRO A 138 29.27 -10.37 4.53
N GLU A 139 28.79 -10.96 3.43
CA GLU A 139 28.67 -12.43 3.28
C GLU A 139 30.02 -13.14 3.49
N ALA A 140 31.12 -12.48 3.12
CA ALA A 140 32.47 -12.99 3.34
C ALA A 140 32.82 -13.14 4.84
N ASP A 141 32.27 -12.31 5.71
CA ASP A 141 32.47 -12.40 7.16
C ASP A 141 31.59 -13.52 7.74
N ILE A 142 30.35 -13.64 7.26
CA ILE A 142 29.42 -14.72 7.61
C ILE A 142 30.03 -16.09 7.27
N ALA A 143 30.54 -16.27 6.05
CA ALA A 143 31.17 -17.52 5.61
C ALA A 143 32.42 -17.89 6.45
N ARG A 144 33.08 -16.93 7.09
CA ARG A 144 34.24 -17.18 7.97
C ARG A 144 33.83 -17.63 9.36
N ILE A 145 32.67 -17.19 9.85
CA ILE A 145 32.16 -17.55 11.19
C ILE A 145 31.23 -18.75 11.16
N GLU A 146 30.62 -19.07 10.01
CA GLU A 146 29.71 -20.19 9.84
C GLU A 146 30.31 -21.54 10.30
N PRO A 147 31.58 -21.89 9.98
CA PRO A 147 32.18 -23.11 10.51
C PRO A 147 32.36 -23.11 12.04
N LEU A 148 32.50 -21.94 12.66
CA LEU A 148 32.61 -21.81 14.11
C LEU A 148 31.25 -22.02 14.77
N ILE A 149 30.18 -21.51 14.17
CA ILE A 149 28.81 -21.62 14.69
C ILE A 149 28.25 -23.03 14.47
N ALA A 150 28.67 -23.72 13.40
CA ALA A 150 28.31 -25.11 13.14
C ALA A 150 29.00 -26.11 14.09
N ASP A 151 30.03 -25.68 14.83
CA ASP A 151 30.71 -26.52 15.82
C ASP A 151 29.79 -26.76 17.03
N PRO A 152 29.46 -28.03 17.37
CA PRO A 152 28.67 -28.35 18.55
C PRO A 152 29.29 -27.86 19.87
N GLU A 153 30.60 -27.59 19.90
CA GLU A 153 31.28 -27.01 21.06
C GLU A 153 31.01 -25.50 21.21
N PHE A 154 30.54 -24.81 20.17
CA PHE A 154 30.29 -23.37 20.15
C PHE A 154 28.89 -23.02 20.68
N THR A 155 28.65 -23.30 21.95
CA THR A 155 27.36 -22.99 22.61
C THR A 155 27.56 -22.23 23.92
N ALA A 156 26.60 -21.37 24.26
CA ALA A 156 26.65 -20.58 25.48
C ALA A 156 26.76 -21.45 26.75
N GLU A 157 26.11 -22.62 26.76
CA GLU A 157 26.16 -23.58 27.88
C GLU A 157 27.56 -24.15 28.10
N LYS A 158 28.24 -24.57 27.04
CA LYS A 158 29.61 -25.10 27.12
C LYS A 158 30.59 -24.01 27.54
N MET A 159 30.40 -22.79 27.02
CA MET A 159 31.22 -21.64 27.41
C MET A 159 30.95 -21.17 28.84
N ALA A 160 29.73 -21.33 29.38
CA ALA A 160 29.38 -20.94 30.74
C ALA A 160 30.20 -21.72 31.79
N SER A 161 30.54 -22.97 31.50
CA SER A 161 31.43 -23.78 32.35
C SER A 161 32.86 -23.25 32.41
N LYS A 162 33.26 -22.39 31.46
CA LYS A 162 34.62 -21.84 31.33
C LYS A 162 34.69 -20.38 31.75
N SER A 163 33.72 -19.57 31.34
CA SER A 163 33.61 -18.16 31.68
C SER A 163 32.21 -17.63 31.36
N SER A 164 31.63 -16.88 32.28
CA SER A 164 30.37 -16.16 32.06
C SER A 164 30.47 -15.14 30.93
N ALA A 165 31.60 -14.44 30.80
CA ALA A 165 31.85 -13.52 29.70
C ALA A 165 31.91 -14.25 28.35
N ALA A 166 32.60 -15.39 28.28
CA ALA A 166 32.67 -16.18 27.05
C ALA A 166 31.30 -16.73 26.65
N ALA A 167 30.46 -17.11 27.61
CA ALA A 167 29.10 -17.57 27.36
C ALA A 167 28.22 -16.48 26.74
N ASN A 168 28.22 -15.29 27.33
CA ASN A 168 27.44 -14.15 26.85
C ASN A 168 27.92 -13.69 25.46
N ILE A 169 29.24 -13.63 25.25
CA ILE A 169 29.80 -13.29 23.93
C ILE A 169 29.45 -14.35 22.89
N CYS A 170 29.52 -15.65 23.24
CA CYS A 170 29.12 -16.74 22.36
C CYS A 170 27.64 -16.65 21.99
N SER A 171 26.76 -16.41 22.98
CA SER A 171 25.33 -16.21 22.75
C SER A 171 25.06 -15.03 21.81
N TRP A 172 25.76 -13.90 22.01
CA TRP A 172 25.67 -12.75 21.12
C TRP A 172 26.06 -13.10 19.67
N VAL A 173 27.20 -13.76 19.44
CA VAL A 173 27.65 -14.14 18.09
C VAL A 173 26.62 -15.02 17.38
N VAL A 174 26.10 -16.05 18.06
CA VAL A 174 25.10 -16.99 17.50
C VAL A 174 23.80 -16.26 17.14
N ASN A 175 23.34 -15.39 18.02
CA ASN A 175 22.11 -14.63 17.81
C ASN A 175 22.26 -13.58 16.70
N ILE A 176 23.41 -12.91 16.60
CA ILE A 176 23.71 -11.96 15.51
C ILE A 176 23.79 -12.67 14.15
N TYR A 177 24.42 -13.85 14.09
CA TYR A 177 24.44 -14.66 12.87
C TYR A 177 23.03 -15.08 12.46
N THR A 178 22.25 -15.60 13.40
CA THR A 178 20.86 -16.03 13.15
C THR A 178 20.01 -14.86 12.66
N PHE A 179 20.13 -13.70 13.31
CA PHE A 179 19.48 -12.46 12.87
C PHE A 179 19.88 -12.10 11.44
N ASN A 180 21.18 -12.10 11.12
CA ASN A 180 21.65 -11.76 9.77
C ASN A 180 21.06 -12.70 8.70
N ARG A 181 21.04 -14.02 8.95
CA ARG A 181 20.48 -15.00 8.01
C ARG A 181 18.98 -14.76 7.75
N ILE A 182 18.23 -14.37 8.76
CA ILE A 182 16.81 -14.03 8.61
C ILE A 182 16.67 -12.66 7.93
N TYR A 183 17.46 -11.66 8.33
CA TYR A 183 17.42 -10.31 7.78
C TYR A 183 17.69 -10.29 6.27
N VAL A 184 18.67 -11.05 5.78
CA VAL A 184 18.98 -11.16 4.35
C VAL A 184 17.80 -11.78 3.56
N ARG A 185 17.03 -12.68 4.17
CA ARG A 185 15.79 -13.23 3.58
C ARG A 185 14.64 -12.21 3.58
N VAL A 186 14.52 -11.42 4.65
CA VAL A 186 13.46 -10.41 4.84
C VAL A 186 13.70 -9.17 3.99
N LYS A 187 14.95 -8.76 3.75
CA LYS A 187 15.29 -7.56 2.97
C LYS A 187 14.61 -7.51 1.58
N PRO A 188 14.72 -8.53 0.71
CA PRO A 188 14.03 -8.51 -0.58
C PRO A 188 12.50 -8.53 -0.44
N LEU A 189 11.96 -9.13 0.62
CA LEU A 189 10.52 -9.09 0.92
C LEU A 189 10.08 -7.66 1.27
N MET A 190 10.88 -6.91 2.03
CA MET A 190 10.63 -5.49 2.32
C MET A 190 10.69 -4.63 1.06
N ASP A 191 11.71 -4.81 0.23
CA ASP A 191 11.84 -4.07 -1.04
C ASP A 191 10.64 -4.36 -1.97
N SER A 192 10.21 -5.63 -2.03
CA SER A 192 9.02 -6.05 -2.79
C SER A 192 7.72 -5.49 -2.21
N LEU A 193 7.62 -5.42 -0.87
CA LEU A 193 6.49 -4.82 -0.18
C LEU A 193 6.38 -3.32 -0.46
N GLU A 194 7.49 -2.59 -0.45
CA GLU A 194 7.52 -1.18 -0.80
C GLU A 194 7.07 -0.94 -2.25
N ALA A 195 7.59 -1.74 -3.18
CA ALA A 195 7.16 -1.69 -4.58
C ALA A 195 5.66 -2.00 -4.75
N SER A 196 5.13 -2.95 -3.97
CA SER A 196 3.71 -3.32 -4.01
C SER A 196 2.81 -2.27 -3.37
N LYS A 197 3.24 -1.62 -2.28
CA LYS A 197 2.55 -0.46 -1.69
C LYS A 197 2.45 0.69 -2.68
N LYS A 198 3.55 1.00 -3.38
CA LYS A 198 3.54 2.03 -4.43
C LYS A 198 2.54 1.71 -5.55
N LYS A 199 2.51 0.45 -6.02
CA LYS A 199 1.52 0.01 -7.02
C LYS A 199 0.08 0.12 -6.51
N LYS A 200 -0.14 -0.19 -5.23
CA LYS A 200 -1.45 -0.03 -4.58
C LYS A 200 -1.86 1.44 -4.57
N GLU A 201 -0.99 2.34 -4.14
CA GLU A 201 -1.25 3.79 -4.13
C GLU A 201 -1.58 4.30 -5.54
N GLU A 202 -0.77 3.93 -6.55
CA GLU A 202 -1.02 4.29 -7.95
C GLU A 202 -2.39 3.79 -8.45
N ALA A 203 -2.79 2.58 -8.07
CA ALA A 203 -4.09 2.00 -8.44
C ALA A 203 -5.25 2.68 -7.72
N GLU A 204 -5.10 3.01 -6.42
CA GLU A 204 -6.09 3.74 -5.64
C GLU A 204 -6.29 5.17 -6.18
N GLU A 205 -5.22 5.85 -6.61
CA GLU A 205 -5.33 7.15 -7.29
C GLU A 205 -6.08 7.06 -8.63
N GLN A 206 -5.82 6.02 -9.43
CA GLN A 206 -6.53 5.79 -10.69
C GLN A 206 -8.02 5.52 -10.44
N LEU A 207 -8.34 4.70 -9.45
CA LEU A 207 -9.71 4.46 -9.01
C LEU A 207 -10.40 5.75 -8.55
N ALA A 208 -9.74 6.56 -7.72
CA ALA A 208 -10.29 7.82 -7.24
C ALA A 208 -10.60 8.78 -8.40
N ARG A 209 -9.70 8.86 -9.40
CA ARG A 209 -9.93 9.64 -10.63
C ARG A 209 -11.13 9.12 -11.41
N ALA A 210 -11.22 7.80 -11.65
CA ALA A 210 -12.32 7.20 -12.38
C ALA A 210 -13.68 7.40 -11.67
N MET A 211 -13.71 7.23 -10.34
CA MET A 211 -14.91 7.50 -9.53
C MET A 211 -15.31 8.98 -9.57
N GLY A 212 -14.35 9.90 -9.60
CA GLY A 212 -14.62 11.32 -9.78
C GLY A 212 -15.29 11.64 -11.12
N GLN A 213 -14.83 11.02 -12.21
CA GLN A 213 -15.44 11.15 -13.54
C GLN A 213 -16.86 10.58 -13.58
N VAL A 214 -17.08 9.41 -12.98
CA VAL A 214 -18.42 8.82 -12.83
C VAL A 214 -19.35 9.79 -12.10
N ALA A 215 -18.92 10.33 -10.96
CA ALA A 215 -19.73 11.27 -10.17
C ALA A 215 -20.08 12.54 -10.96
N GLU A 216 -19.16 13.07 -11.76
CA GLU A 216 -19.42 14.22 -12.62
C GLU A 216 -20.46 13.92 -13.70
N VAL A 217 -20.34 12.78 -14.39
CA VAL A 217 -21.28 12.37 -15.43
C VAL A 217 -22.66 12.08 -14.83
N GLN A 218 -22.72 11.42 -13.67
CA GLN A 218 -23.98 11.16 -12.95
C GLN A 218 -24.71 12.48 -12.64
N LYS A 219 -23.98 13.49 -12.17
CA LYS A 219 -24.53 14.82 -11.87
C LYS A 219 -25.06 15.53 -13.12
N ARG A 220 -24.37 15.40 -14.26
CA ARG A 220 -24.84 15.96 -15.55
C ARG A 220 -26.09 15.26 -16.05
N LEU A 221 -26.14 13.94 -15.93
CA LEU A 221 -27.33 13.15 -16.26
C LEU A 221 -28.54 13.54 -15.41
N GLU A 222 -28.37 13.68 -14.10
CA GLU A 222 -29.44 14.14 -13.20
C GLU A 222 -29.95 15.54 -13.59
N ALA A 223 -29.05 16.46 -13.96
CA ALA A 223 -29.44 17.79 -14.43
C ALA A 223 -30.23 17.72 -15.74
N LEU A 224 -29.78 16.91 -16.71
CA LEU A 224 -30.47 16.71 -17.99
C LEU A 224 -31.82 16.04 -17.84
N GLU A 225 -31.95 15.03 -16.97
CA GLU A 225 -33.22 14.38 -16.67
C GLU A 225 -34.23 15.38 -16.09
N ASN A 226 -33.78 16.27 -15.20
CA ASN A 226 -34.61 17.34 -14.65
C ASN A 226 -35.04 18.36 -15.73
N THR A 227 -34.12 18.79 -16.60
CA THR A 227 -34.45 19.70 -17.70
C THR A 227 -35.40 19.06 -18.71
N LEU A 228 -35.19 17.80 -19.05
CA LEU A 228 -36.04 17.05 -19.98
C LEU A 228 -37.45 16.89 -19.41
N ARG A 229 -37.57 16.58 -18.12
CA ARG A 229 -38.87 16.54 -17.44
C ARG A 229 -39.60 17.87 -17.54
N GLN A 230 -38.93 18.99 -17.22
CA GLN A 230 -39.53 20.33 -17.32
C GLN A 230 -39.95 20.66 -18.76
N ALA A 231 -39.07 20.39 -19.75
CA ALA A 231 -39.37 20.62 -21.15
C ALA A 231 -40.56 19.79 -21.66
N THR A 232 -40.70 18.55 -21.17
CA THR A 232 -41.83 17.67 -21.51
C THR A 232 -43.13 18.18 -20.90
N GLU A 233 -43.11 18.61 -19.63
CA GLU A 233 -44.27 19.23 -18.97
C GLU A 233 -44.70 20.53 -19.68
N GLU A 234 -43.76 21.36 -20.13
CA GLU A 234 -44.06 22.56 -20.91
C GLU A 234 -44.63 22.24 -22.29
N LYS A 235 -44.05 21.27 -23.00
CA LYS A 235 -44.53 20.82 -24.32
C LYS A 235 -45.99 20.38 -24.22
N LEU A 236 -46.33 19.53 -23.25
CA LEU A 236 -47.69 19.06 -23.02
C LEU A 236 -48.67 20.23 -22.79
N LYS A 237 -48.30 21.22 -21.97
CA LYS A 237 -49.14 22.40 -21.74
C LYS A 237 -49.40 23.20 -23.03
N VAL A 238 -48.39 23.38 -23.87
CA VAL A 238 -48.56 24.13 -25.14
C VAL A 238 -49.39 23.33 -26.14
N GLU A 239 -49.25 22.00 -26.17
CA GLU A 239 -50.08 21.11 -26.98
C GLU A 239 -51.55 21.17 -26.57
N GLU A 240 -51.85 21.09 -25.27
CA GLU A 240 -53.21 21.26 -24.73
C GLU A 240 -53.80 22.64 -25.08
N MET A 241 -53.01 23.71 -24.95
CA MET A 241 -53.45 25.07 -25.34
C MET A 241 -53.71 25.17 -26.84
N LYS A 242 -52.89 24.53 -27.67
CA LYS A 242 -53.08 24.48 -29.13
C LYS A 242 -54.39 23.77 -29.46
N GLU A 243 -54.64 22.59 -28.89
CA GLU A 243 -55.86 21.83 -29.14
C GLU A 243 -57.11 22.61 -28.71
N SER A 244 -57.07 23.26 -27.54
CA SER A 244 -58.15 24.15 -27.09
C SER A 244 -58.42 25.31 -28.06
N CYS A 245 -57.35 25.94 -28.58
CA CYS A 245 -57.47 27.03 -29.53
C CYS A 245 -58.02 26.56 -30.89
N GLU A 246 -57.54 25.43 -31.40
CA GLU A 246 -58.03 24.83 -32.65
C GLU A 246 -59.51 24.46 -32.54
N ASN A 247 -59.94 23.89 -31.41
CA ASN A 247 -61.34 23.60 -31.13
C ASN A 247 -62.21 24.87 -31.10
N ARG A 248 -61.73 25.94 -30.45
CA ARG A 248 -62.41 27.25 -30.45
C ARG A 248 -62.49 27.86 -31.84
N LEU A 249 -61.43 27.75 -32.64
CA LEU A 249 -61.35 28.29 -33.99
C LEU A 249 -62.28 27.54 -34.94
N LEU A 250 -62.38 26.22 -34.80
CA LEU A 250 -63.39 25.39 -35.49
C LEU A 250 -64.82 25.81 -35.13
N LEU A 251 -65.11 26.03 -33.85
CA LEU A 251 -66.43 26.50 -33.41
C LEU A 251 -66.77 27.88 -33.97
N ALA A 252 -65.82 28.81 -33.88
CA ALA A 252 -65.97 30.17 -34.43
C ALA A 252 -66.15 30.15 -35.95
N GLY A 253 -65.41 29.31 -36.67
CA GLY A 253 -65.57 29.12 -38.11
C GLY A 253 -66.96 28.61 -38.48
N LYS A 254 -67.50 27.65 -37.71
CA LYS A 254 -68.90 27.20 -37.89
C LYS A 254 -69.90 28.33 -37.66
N LEU A 255 -69.72 29.13 -36.61
CA LEU A 255 -70.57 30.28 -36.30
C LEU A 255 -70.51 31.36 -37.39
N VAL A 256 -69.31 31.72 -37.86
CA VAL A 256 -69.11 32.71 -38.93
C VAL A 256 -69.75 32.23 -40.23
N ASN A 257 -69.55 30.97 -40.61
CA ASN A 257 -70.19 30.42 -41.80
C ASN A 257 -71.72 30.38 -41.68
N GLY A 258 -72.24 30.03 -40.49
CA GLY A 258 -73.68 30.09 -40.20
C GLY A 258 -74.23 31.52 -40.31
N LEU A 259 -73.59 32.48 -39.64
CA LEU A 259 -73.99 33.89 -39.68
C LEU A 259 -73.86 34.51 -41.09
N ALA A 260 -72.86 34.11 -41.87
CA ALA A 260 -72.73 34.55 -43.26
C ALA A 260 -73.94 34.10 -44.09
N SER A 261 -74.38 32.84 -43.91
CA SER A 261 -75.58 32.34 -44.58
C SER A 261 -76.87 33.04 -44.11
N GLU A 262 -76.95 33.40 -42.82
CA GLU A 262 -78.09 34.17 -42.28
C GLU A 262 -78.10 35.61 -42.80
N ASN A 263 -76.93 36.25 -42.93
CA ASN A 263 -76.79 37.61 -43.44
C ASN A 263 -77.13 37.72 -44.94
N GLU A 264 -76.73 36.73 -45.75
CA GLU A 264 -77.21 36.63 -47.13
C GLU A 264 -78.73 36.51 -47.19
N ARG A 265 -79.35 35.76 -46.26
CA ARG A 265 -80.81 35.65 -46.19
C ARG A 265 -81.46 36.99 -45.84
N TRP A 266 -80.93 37.73 -44.87
CA TRP A 266 -81.48 39.03 -44.44
C TRP A 266 -81.28 40.14 -45.47
N GLY A 267 -80.25 40.07 -46.32
CA GLY A 267 -80.00 41.09 -47.36
C GLY A 267 -80.92 41.00 -48.60
N ILE A 268 -81.75 39.96 -48.68
CA ILE A 268 -82.68 39.70 -49.80
C ILE A 268 -84.14 40.06 -49.40
N GLU A 269 -84.41 40.31 -48.11
CA GLU A 269 -85.67 40.91 -47.60
C GLU A 269 -85.61 42.45 -47.59
#